data_AF-A0A350NMU0-F1
#
_entry.id   AF-A0A350NMU0-F1
#
_cell.length_a   1.000
_cell.length_b   1.000
_cell.length_c   1.000
_cell.angle_alpha   90.00
_cell.angle_beta   90.00
_cell.angle_gamma   90.00
#
_symmetry.space_group_name_H-M   'P 1'
#
loop_
_entity.id
_entity.type
_entity.pdbx_description
1 polymer ?
#
loop_
_entity_poly.entity_id
_entity_poly.type
_entity_poly.pdbx_seq_one_letter_code
_entity_poly.pdbx_strand_id
1 'polypeptide(L)' 'MARYTGSVCRICRREGEKLYLKGDRCYTEKCAVGKRAYPPGQHGQGRKKASEYGIQLREKQKLR' A
#
# COMPACT_ATOMS: atom_id res chain seq x y z
N MET A 1 3.18 3.00 22.50
CA MET A 1 2.96 3.30 21.07
C MET A 1 1.65 2.68 20.63
N ALA A 2 0.73 3.45 20.06
CA ALA A 2 -0.54 2.90 19.57
C ALA A 2 -0.33 2.17 18.23
N ARG A 3 -0.99 1.02 18.06
CA ARG A 3 -1.00 0.27 16.80
C ARG A 3 -1.93 0.96 15.79
N TYR A 4 -1.62 0.84 14.50
CA TYR A 4 -2.50 1.33 13.45
C TYR A 4 -3.76 0.47 13.33
N THR A 5 -4.94 1.04 13.59
CA THR A 5 -6.24 0.35 13.52
C THR A 5 -7.05 0.72 12.27
N GLY A 6 -6.49 1.53 11.39
CA GLY A 6 -7.17 2.00 10.19
C GLY A 6 -7.21 0.99 9.03
N SER A 7 -7.61 1.48 7.85
CA SER A 7 -7.75 0.65 6.66
C SER A 7 -6.40 0.11 6.12
N VAL A 8 -6.03 -1.11 6.51
CA VAL A 8 -4.73 -1.72 6.13
C VAL A 8 -4.54 -1.96 4.62
N CYS A 9 -5.61 -2.23 3.86
CA CYS A 9 -5.51 -2.39 2.40
C CYS A 9 -5.09 -1.10 1.68
N ARG A 10 -5.25 0.06 2.33
CA ARG A 10 -4.77 1.35 1.84
C ARG A 10 -3.25 1.38 1.79
N ILE A 11 -2.60 0.73 2.76
CA ILE A 11 -1.14 0.64 2.87
C ILE A 11 -0.61 -0.24 1.75
N CYS A 12 -1.16 -1.46 1.56
CA CYS A 12 -0.77 -2.34 0.46
C CYS A 12 -0.87 -1.65 -0.91
N ARG A 13 -1.94 -0.88 -1.13
CA ARG A 13 -2.11 -0.09 -2.37
C ARG A 13 -1.12 1.05 -2.52
N ARG A 14 -0.68 1.67 -1.42
CA ARG A 14 0.29 2.76 -1.45
C ARG A 14 1.69 2.23 -1.76
N GLU A 15 2.04 1.08 -1.20
CA GLU A 15 3.34 0.42 -1.40
C GLU A 15 3.37 -0.42 -2.69
N GLY A 16 2.25 -0.57 -3.39
CA GLY A 16 2.18 -1.23 -4.70
C GLY A 16 2.25 -2.75 -4.67
N GLU A 17 2.36 -3.35 -3.48
CA GLU A 17 2.57 -4.78 -3.28
C GLU A 17 1.61 -5.39 -2.24
N LYS A 18 1.46 -6.71 -2.26
CA LYS A 18 0.67 -7.44 -1.27
C LYS A 18 1.47 -7.60 0.02
N LEU A 19 1.11 -6.84 1.05
CA LEU A 19 1.67 -6.96 2.41
C LEU A 19 0.97 -8.01 3.29
N TYR A 20 -0.04 -8.72 2.77
CA TYR A 20 -0.79 -9.78 3.46
C TYR A 20 -1.39 -9.44 4.85
N LEU A 21 -1.59 -8.15 5.15
CA LEU A 21 -2.11 -7.65 6.44
C LEU A 21 -3.57 -8.05 6.78
N LYS A 22 -4.29 -8.73 5.89
CA LYS A 22 -5.67 -9.21 6.12
C LYS A 22 -5.81 -10.74 6.09
N GLY A 23 -4.70 -11.49 6.07
CA GLY A 23 -4.74 -12.95 6.00
C GLY A 23 -5.48 -13.45 4.76
N ASP A 24 -6.43 -14.37 4.95
CA ASP A 24 -7.16 -15.09 3.89
C ASP A 24 -7.73 -14.19 2.79
N ARG A 25 -8.24 -13.02 3.15
CA ARG A 25 -8.81 -12.07 2.18
C ARG A 25 -7.78 -11.59 1.15
N CYS A 26 -6.49 -11.54 1.48
CA CYS A 26 -5.42 -11.10 0.58
C CYS A 26 -5.14 -12.10 -0.55
N TYR A 27 -5.50 -13.37 -0.37
CA TYR A 27 -5.35 -14.43 -1.39
C TYR A 27 -6.54 -14.48 -2.35
N THR A 28 -7.70 -13.96 -1.94
CA THR A 28 -8.89 -13.89 -2.80
C THR A 28 -8.82 -12.76 -3.83
N GLU A 29 -9.66 -12.84 -4.87
CA GLU A 29 -9.85 -11.77 -5.86
C GLU A 29 -10.42 -10.47 -5.26
N LYS A 30 -10.95 -10.52 -4.03
CA LYS A 30 -11.44 -9.34 -3.30
C LYS A 30 -10.29 -8.48 -2.77
N CYS A 31 -9.03 -8.86 -2.98
CA CYS A 31 -7.87 -8.07 -2.59
C CYS A 31 -7.83 -6.72 -3.31
N ALA A 32 -7.67 -5.64 -2.55
CA ALA A 32 -7.71 -4.28 -3.09
C ALA A 32 -6.55 -3.97 -4.04
N VAL A 33 -5.41 -4.65 -3.88
CA VAL A 33 -4.23 -4.48 -4.74
C VAL A 33 -4.53 -5.02 -6.15
N GLY A 34 -5.14 -6.21 -6.25
CA GLY A 34 -5.51 -6.79 -7.55
C GLY A 34 -6.60 -5.99 -8.27
N LYS A 35 -7.58 -5.45 -7.53
CA LYS A 35 -8.65 -4.63 -8.13
C LYS A 35 -8.24 -3.20 -8.47
N ARG A 36 -7.32 -2.62 -7.69
CA ARG A 36 -6.91 -1.21 -7.76
C ARG A 36 -5.42 -1.09 -7.51
N ALA A 37 -4.63 -1.42 -8.53
CA ALA A 37 -3.17 -1.38 -8.52
C ALA A 37 -2.59 0.06 -8.62
N TYR A 38 -3.21 1.01 -7.93
CA TYR A 38 -2.77 2.39 -7.85
C TYR A 38 -2.90 2.94 -6.42
N PRO A 39 -2.02 3.89 -6.03
CA PRO A 39 -2.07 4.54 -4.73
C PRO A 39 -3.46 5.09 -4.35
N PRO A 40 -3.78 5.16 -3.05
CA PRO A 40 -5.00 5.79 -2.56
C PRO A 40 -5.02 7.30 -2.76
N GLY A 41 -6.22 7.86 -2.94
CA GLY A 41 -6.47 9.31 -3.10
C GLY A 41 -6.90 9.69 -4.51
N GLN A 42 -7.39 10.93 -4.66
CA GLN A 42 -7.88 11.50 -5.93
C GLN A 42 -6.79 11.50 -7.02
N HIS A 43 -5.55 11.82 -6.65
CA HIS A 43 -4.40 11.83 -7.55
C HIS A 43 -3.66 10.47 -7.63
N GLY A 44 -4.28 9.39 -7.15
CA GLY A 44 -3.64 8.08 -7.05
C GLY A 44 -3.20 7.50 -8.39
N GLN A 45 -3.85 7.87 -9.49
CA GLN A 45 -3.50 7.43 -10.85
C GLN A 45 -2.41 8.28 -11.52
N GLY A 46 -2.10 9.45 -10.97
CA GLY A 46 -1.06 10.32 -11.51
C GLY A 46 0.33 9.73 -11.25
N ARG A 47 1.13 9.59 -12.31
CA ARG A 47 2.54 9.20 -12.18
C ARG A 47 3.37 10.37 -11.67
N LYS A 48 4.23 10.11 -10.68
CA LYS A 48 5.22 11.07 -10.17
C LYS A 48 6.58 10.39 -10.11
N LYS A 49 7.64 11.11 -10.48
CA LYS A 49 9.02 10.63 -10.31
C LYS A 49 9.34 10.58 -8.82
N ALA A 50 9.81 9.43 -8.34
CA ALA A 50 10.27 9.31 -6.96
C ALA A 50 11.67 9.94 -6.82
N SER A 51 11.90 10.65 -5.73
CA SER A 51 13.25 11.03 -5.30
C SER A 51 13.93 9.85 -4.61
N GLU A 52 15.26 9.87 -4.51
CA GLU A 52 16.04 8.83 -3.83
C GLU A 52 15.59 8.66 -2.37
N TYR A 53 15.46 9.77 -1.63
CA TYR A 53 14.89 9.77 -0.28
C TYR A 53 13.47 9.18 -0.25
N GLY A 54 12.66 9.47 -1.27
CA GLY A 54 11.31 8.92 -1.39
C GLY A 54 11.29 7.41 -1.52
N ILE A 55 12.26 6.82 -2.22
CA ILE A 55 12.42 5.37 -2.35
C ILE A 55 12.80 4.77 -0.99
N GLN A 56 13.83 5.31 -0.34
CA GLN A 56 14.28 4.84 0.98
C GLN A 56 13.18 4.94 2.04
N LEU A 57 12.41 6.04 2.01
CA LEU A 57 11.26 6.22 2.90
C LEU A 57 10.21 5.15 2.67
N ARG A 58 9.92 4.77 1.42
CA ARG A 58 8.92 3.73 1.09
C ARG A 58 9.36 2.37 1.60
N GLU A 59 10.61 1.99 1.37
CA GLU A 59 11.16 0.73 1.89
C GLU A 59 11.06 0.65 3.42
N LYS A 60 11.35 1.75 4.12
CA LYS A 60 11.16 1.84 5.57
C LYS A 60 9.70 1.64 5.99
N GLN A 61 8.74 2.23 5.26
CA GLN A 61 7.32 2.08 5.60
C GLN A 61 6.77 0.70 5.24
N LYS A 62 7.34 0.02 4.24
CA LYS A 62 6.97 -1.34 3.84
C LYS A 62 7.27 -2.36 4.93
N LEU A 63 8.36 -2.16 5.67
CA LEU A 63 8.80 -3.05 6.75
C LEU A 63 8.07 -2.81 8.08
N ARG A 64 7.36 -1.69 8.22
CA ARG A 64 6.79 -1.23 9.48
C ARG A 64 5.34 -1.64 9.66
#